data_AF-A0A0Q7MHS7-F1
#
_entry.id   AF-A0A0Q7MHS7-F1
#
_cell.length_a   1.000
_cell.length_b   1.000
_cell.length_c   1.000
_cell.angle_alpha   90.00
_cell.angle_beta   90.00
_cell.angle_gamma   90.00
#
_symmetry.space_group_name_H-M   'P 1'
#
loop_
_entity.id
_entity.type
_entity.pdbx_description
1 polymer ?
#
loop_
_entity_poly.entity_id
_entity_poly.type
_entity_poly.pdbx_seq_one_letter_code
_entity_poly.pdbx_strand_id
1 'polypeptide(L)'
;MQAKARAVRDAYAAREKAQYGRSWNHEELMLGFLGDVGDLAKLVQGKAGVRPRADLDAALAHELSDCLWSVLSLADAYGVDLEAAFGRTMDELAAHLADPESTA
;
A
#
# COMPACT_ATOMS: atom_id res chain seq x y z
N MET A 1 4.39 8.19 -9.96
CA MET A 1 3.51 7.12 -9.40
C MET A 1 2.32 7.71 -8.64
N GLN A 2 2.55 8.59 -7.66
CA GLN A 2 1.51 9.23 -6.84
C GLN A 2 0.38 9.91 -7.64
N ALA A 3 0.71 10.68 -8.69
CA ALA A 3 -0.31 11.34 -9.51
C ALA A 3 -1.31 10.36 -10.16
N LYS A 4 -0.83 9.19 -10.61
CA LYS A 4 -1.69 8.14 -11.16
C LYS A 4 -2.56 7.51 -10.07
N ALA A 5 -2.00 7.24 -8.90
CA ALA A 5 -2.75 6.71 -7.76
C ALA A 5 -3.87 7.65 -7.31
N ARG A 6 -3.57 8.95 -7.19
CA ARG A 6 -4.52 10.01 -6.87
C ARG A 6 -5.66 10.08 -7.87
N ALA A 7 -5.37 10.08 -9.18
CA ALA A 7 -6.41 10.12 -10.21
C ALA A 7 -7.38 8.93 -10.12
N VAL A 8 -6.87 7.73 -9.79
CA VAL A 8 -7.72 6.56 -9.55
C VAL A 8 -8.53 6.72 -8.25
N ARG A 9 -7.92 7.20 -7.16
CA ARG A 9 -8.62 7.47 -5.90
C ARG A 9 -9.75 8.50 -6.08
N ASP A 10 -9.52 9.55 -6.85
CA ASP A 10 -10.53 10.56 -7.20
C ASP A 10 -11.71 9.94 -7.96
N ALA A 11 -11.43 9.03 -8.91
CA ALA A 11 -12.47 8.32 -9.63
C ALA A 11 -13.30 7.41 -8.72
N TYR A 12 -12.66 6.74 -7.74
CA TYR A 12 -13.38 5.99 -6.71
C TYR A 12 -14.20 6.92 -5.81
N ALA A 13 -13.65 8.06 -5.39
CA ALA A 13 -14.34 9.02 -4.53
C ALA A 13 -15.60 9.59 -5.21
N ALA A 14 -15.52 9.85 -6.52
CA ALA A 14 -16.68 10.26 -7.32
C ALA A 14 -17.76 9.16 -7.38
N ARG A 15 -17.36 7.89 -7.55
CA ARG A 15 -18.30 6.75 -7.53
C ARG A 15 -18.95 6.55 -6.17
N GLU A 16 -18.17 6.61 -5.10
CA GLU A 16 -18.64 6.52 -3.71
C GLU A 16 -19.66 7.62 -3.41
N LYS A 17 -19.38 8.88 -3.80
CA LYS A 17 -20.32 9.99 -3.66
C LYS A 17 -21.63 9.75 -4.43
N ALA A 18 -21.54 9.26 -5.66
CA ALA A 18 -22.71 8.96 -6.47
C ALA A 18 -23.57 7.82 -5.90
N GLN A 19 -22.93 6.80 -5.30
CA GLN A 19 -23.62 5.60 -4.83
C GLN A 19 -24.09 5.70 -3.37
N TYR A 20 -23.32 6.36 -2.51
CA TYR A 20 -23.49 6.36 -1.05
C TYR A 20 -23.66 7.77 -0.46
N GLY A 21 -23.63 8.82 -1.28
CA GLY A 21 -23.80 10.21 -0.85
C GLY A 21 -22.55 10.85 -0.23
N ARG A 22 -21.48 10.09 -0.02
CA ARG A 22 -20.17 10.58 0.45
C ARG A 22 -19.04 9.68 -0.06
N SER A 23 -17.82 10.21 -0.08
CA SER A 23 -16.63 9.37 -0.26
C SER A 23 -16.28 8.65 1.05
N TRP A 24 -15.45 7.63 0.94
CA TRP A 24 -14.80 6.98 2.08
C TRP A 24 -13.98 7.99 2.88
N ASN A 25 -14.05 7.87 4.21
CA ASN A 25 -13.20 8.59 5.14
C ASN A 25 -11.82 7.92 5.27
N HIS A 26 -10.94 8.49 6.09
CA HIS A 26 -9.57 7.98 6.22
C HIS A 26 -9.54 6.59 6.89
N GLU A 27 -10.44 6.35 7.84
CA GLU A 27 -10.57 5.06 8.52
C GLU A 27 -11.01 3.95 7.55
N GLU A 28 -11.96 4.25 6.64
CA GLU A 28 -12.42 3.35 5.59
C GLU A 28 -11.33 3.09 4.55
N LEU A 29 -10.49 4.07 4.23
CA LEU A 29 -9.30 3.85 3.39
C LEU A 29 -8.31 2.90 4.07
N MET A 30 -8.07 3.06 5.37
CA MET A 30 -7.21 2.16 6.14
C MET A 30 -7.81 0.74 6.22
N LEU A 31 -9.13 0.61 6.37
CA LEU A 31 -9.81 -0.69 6.33
C LEU A 31 -9.73 -1.34 4.95
N GLY A 32 -9.84 -0.56 3.86
CA GLY A 32 -9.59 -1.03 2.50
C GLY A 32 -8.19 -1.60 2.37
N PHE A 33 -7.17 -0.85 2.83
CA PHE A 33 -5.79 -1.31 2.83
C PHE A 33 -5.59 -2.61 3.60
N LEU A 34 -6.23 -2.77 4.77
CA LEU A 34 -6.16 -4.01 5.54
C LEU A 34 -6.73 -5.20 4.77
N GLY A 35 -7.74 -4.99 3.93
CA GLY A 35 -8.27 -5.97 2.99
C GLY A 35 -7.18 -6.45 2.01
N ASP A 36 -6.53 -5.50 1.32
CA ASP A 36 -5.46 -5.78 0.36
C ASP A 36 -4.29 -6.53 1.02
N VAL A 37 -3.91 -6.15 2.25
CA VAL A 37 -2.88 -6.87 3.03
C VAL A 37 -3.29 -8.31 3.31
N GLY A 38 -4.57 -8.55 3.60
CA GLY A 38 -5.11 -9.88 3.81
C GLY A 38 -5.04 -10.74 2.55
N ASP A 39 -5.30 -10.16 1.38
CA ASP A 39 -5.20 -10.86 0.10
C ASP A 39 -3.75 -11.13 -0.29
N LEU A 40 -2.86 -10.14 -0.12
CA LEU A 40 -1.42 -10.32 -0.27
C LEU A 40 -0.89 -11.45 0.63
N ALA A 41 -1.31 -11.50 1.89
CA ALA A 41 -0.88 -12.54 2.84
C ALA A 41 -1.26 -13.96 2.36
N LYS A 42 -2.45 -14.14 1.77
CA LYS A 42 -2.87 -15.43 1.19
C LYS A 42 -1.98 -15.83 0.01
N LEU A 43 -1.54 -14.88 -0.81
CA LEU A 43 -0.66 -15.17 -1.95
C LEU A 43 0.77 -15.48 -1.53
N VAL A 44 1.28 -14.83 -0.47
CA VAL A 44 2.57 -15.19 0.14
C VAL A 44 2.53 -16.63 0.67
N GLN A 45 1.44 -17.04 1.34
CA GLN A 45 1.24 -18.44 1.71
C GLN A 45 1.22 -19.38 0.48
N GLY A 46 0.65 -18.93 -0.63
CA GLY A 46 0.66 -19.66 -1.88
C GLY A 46 2.06 -19.86 -2.44
N LYS A 47 2.90 -18.82 -2.44
CA LYS A 47 4.33 -18.92 -2.81
C LYS A 47 5.14 -19.85 -1.91
N ALA A 48 4.76 -19.96 -0.64
CA ALA A 48 5.35 -20.91 0.31
C ALA A 48 4.79 -22.35 0.16
N GLY A 49 3.91 -22.61 -0.80
CA GLY A 49 3.34 -23.94 -1.06
C GLY A 49 2.17 -24.35 -0.15
N VAL A 50 1.70 -23.45 0.73
CA VAL A 50 0.60 -23.74 1.68
C VAL A 50 -0.78 -23.66 1.01
N ARG A 51 -0.93 -22.74 0.05
CA ARG A 51 -2.17 -22.50 -0.72
C ARG A 51 -1.86 -22.39 -2.22
N PRO A 52 -1.55 -23.51 -2.91
CA PRO A 52 -1.12 -23.47 -4.30
C PRO A 52 -2.20 -22.91 -5.21
N ARG A 53 -1.78 -22.15 -6.22
CA ARG A 53 -2.63 -21.52 -7.24
C ARG A 53 -1.83 -21.43 -8.55
N ALA A 54 -2.53 -21.48 -9.70
CA ALA A 54 -1.89 -21.54 -11.02
C ALA A 54 -1.23 -20.21 -11.44
N ASP A 55 -1.80 -19.08 -11.04
CA ASP A 55 -1.43 -17.71 -11.42
C ASP A 55 -0.75 -16.93 -10.28
N LEU A 56 -0.04 -17.63 -9.37
CA LEU A 56 0.54 -17.02 -8.16
C LEU A 56 1.43 -15.79 -8.44
N ASP A 57 2.27 -15.83 -9.47
CA ASP A 57 3.15 -14.70 -9.80
C ASP A 57 2.38 -13.45 -10.22
N ALA A 58 1.41 -13.62 -11.13
CA ALA A 58 0.60 -12.51 -11.60
C ALA A 58 -0.30 -11.95 -10.49
N ALA A 59 -0.91 -12.83 -9.70
CA ALA A 59 -1.71 -12.44 -8.55
C ALA A 59 -0.87 -11.69 -7.51
N LEU A 60 0.34 -12.16 -7.21
CA LEU A 60 1.21 -11.52 -6.21
C LEU A 60 1.61 -10.11 -6.64
N ALA A 61 1.96 -9.94 -7.91
CA ALA A 61 2.26 -8.62 -8.46
C ALA A 61 1.06 -7.66 -8.38
N HIS A 62 -0.15 -8.18 -8.58
CA HIS A 62 -1.40 -7.42 -8.43
C HIS A 62 -1.58 -6.94 -6.99
N GLU A 63 -1.57 -7.84 -6.00
CA GLU A 63 -1.82 -7.47 -4.60
C GLU A 63 -0.72 -6.57 -4.01
N LEU A 64 0.53 -6.73 -4.46
CA LEU A 64 1.60 -5.78 -4.13
C LEU A 64 1.31 -4.38 -4.69
N SER A 65 0.76 -4.31 -5.90
CA SER A 65 0.39 -3.03 -6.52
C SER A 65 -0.81 -2.39 -5.83
N ASP A 66 -1.79 -3.17 -5.41
CA ASP A 66 -2.98 -2.69 -4.68
C ASP A 66 -2.60 -2.21 -3.28
N CYS A 67 -1.80 -2.98 -2.55
CA CYS A 67 -1.22 -2.54 -1.27
C CYS A 67 -0.47 -1.21 -1.43
N LEU A 68 0.35 -1.07 -2.48
CA LEU A 68 1.07 0.17 -2.76
C LEU A 68 0.11 1.33 -3.10
N TRP A 69 -0.95 1.08 -3.87
CA TRP A 69 -1.97 2.09 -4.19
C TRP A 69 -2.71 2.57 -2.94
N SER A 70 -3.03 1.65 -2.03
CA SER A 70 -3.64 1.94 -0.73
C SER A 70 -2.73 2.82 0.14
N VAL A 71 -1.44 2.51 0.23
CA VAL A 71 -0.45 3.35 0.94
C VAL A 71 -0.33 4.73 0.30
N LEU A 72 -0.29 4.83 -1.03
CA LEU A 72 -0.25 6.11 -1.75
C LEU A 72 -1.52 6.95 -1.51
N SER A 73 -2.68 6.30 -1.45
CA SER A 73 -3.97 6.97 -1.20
C SER A 73 -4.06 7.49 0.23
N LEU A 74 -3.55 6.73 1.21
CA LEU A 74 -3.44 7.19 2.59
C LEU A 74 -2.46 8.34 2.73
N ALA A 75 -1.26 8.24 2.13
CA ALA A 75 -0.29 9.32 2.14
C ALA A 75 -0.90 10.62 1.59
N ASP A 76 -1.67 10.52 0.51
CA ASP A 76 -2.38 11.67 -0.03
C ASP A 76 -3.44 12.23 0.91
N ALA A 77 -4.29 11.37 1.46
CA ALA A 77 -5.35 11.76 2.41
C ALA A 77 -4.80 12.50 3.65
N TYR A 78 -3.58 12.18 4.07
CA TYR A 78 -2.89 12.81 5.19
C TYR A 78 -1.89 13.90 4.79
N GLY A 79 -1.76 14.23 3.50
CA GLY A 79 -0.83 15.26 3.03
C GLY A 79 0.64 14.91 3.22
N VAL A 80 0.98 13.62 3.21
CA VAL A 80 2.34 13.11 3.38
C VAL A 80 3.03 13.03 2.01
N ASP A 81 4.16 13.72 1.87
CA ASP A 81 5.11 13.45 0.78
C ASP A 81 5.82 12.12 1.03
N LEU A 82 5.20 11.03 0.56
CA LEU A 82 5.68 9.68 0.78
C LEU A 82 7.03 9.42 0.13
N GLU A 83 7.33 10.04 -1.01
CA GLU A 83 8.59 9.80 -1.72
C GLU A 83 9.76 10.39 -0.93
N ALA A 84 9.63 11.65 -0.50
CA ALA A 84 10.63 12.26 0.36
C ALA A 84 10.74 11.58 1.73
N ALA A 85 9.60 11.17 2.33
CA ALA A 85 9.60 10.46 3.61
C ALA A 85 10.30 9.10 3.51
N PHE A 86 9.98 8.31 2.48
CA PHE A 86 10.60 7.02 2.23
C PHE A 86 12.12 7.16 2.03
N GLY A 87 12.56 8.12 1.21
CA GLY A 87 13.99 8.39 1.00
C GLY A 87 14.73 8.65 2.31
N ARG A 88 14.22 9.56 3.14
CA ARG A 88 14.81 9.85 4.46
C ARG A 88 14.88 8.61 5.36
N THR A 89 13.80 7.84 5.45
CA THR A 89 13.79 6.62 6.26
C THR A 89 14.82 5.60 5.77
N MET A 90 14.99 5.43 4.44
CA MET A 90 15.99 4.49 3.91
C MET A 90 17.42 4.98 4.17
N ASP A 91 17.68 6.28 4.06
CA ASP A 91 18.98 6.86 4.37
C ASP A 91 19.33 6.70 5.85
N GLU A 92 18.37 6.94 6.75
CA GLU A 92 18.52 6.73 8.20
C GLU A 92 18.81 5.26 8.54
N LEU A 93 18.06 4.33 7.95
CA LEU A 93 18.29 2.89 8.14
C LEU A 93 19.67 2.47 7.61
N ALA A 94 20.07 2.96 6.45
CA ALA A 94 21.38 2.65 5.88
C ALA A 94 22.53 3.17 6.76
N ALA A 95 22.40 4.40 7.29
CA ALA A 95 23.37 4.97 8.21
C ALA A 95 23.46 4.16 9.51
N HIS A 96 22.32 3.78 10.08
CA HIS A 96 22.26 2.99 11.31
C HIS A 96 22.92 1.61 11.17
N LEU A 97 22.77 0.95 10.01
CA LEU A 97 23.41 -0.34 9.73
C LEU A 97 24.91 -0.22 9.41
N ALA A 98 25.36 0.95 8.97
CA ALA A 98 26.77 1.22 8.68
C ALA A 98 27.57 1.59 9.93
N ASP A 99 26.91 1.92 11.04
CA ASP A 99 27.55 2.23 12.31
C ASP A 99 27.88 0.95 13.08
N PRO A 100 29.18 0.59 13.23
CA PRO A 100 29.60 -0.62 13.93
C PRO A 100 29.34 -0.61 15.44
N GLU A 101 29.01 0.55 16.02
CA GLU A 101 28.62 0.68 17.44
C GLU A 101 27.11 0.67 17.65
N SER A 102 26.34 0.55 16.57
CA SER A 102 24.88 0.47 16.61
C SER A 102 24.42 -0.86 17.24
N THR A 103 24.17 -0.83 18.55
CA THR A 103 23.51 -1.93 19.26
C THR A 103 21.99 -1.69 19.23
N ALA A 104 21.31 -2.36 18.30
CA ALA A 104 19.87 -2.57 18.38
C ALA A 104 19.51 -3.53 19.53
#